data_AF-A0AAW2QV52-F1
#
_entry.id   AF-A0AAW2QV52-F1
#
_cell.length_a   1.000
_cell.length_b   1.000
_cell.length_c   1.000
_cell.angle_alpha   90.00
_cell.angle_beta   90.00
_cell.angle_gamma   90.00
#
_symmetry.space_group_name_H-M   'P 1'
#
loop_
_entity.id
_entity.type
_entity.pdbx_description
1 polymer ?
#
loop_
_entity_poly.entity_id
_entity_poly.type
_entity_poly.pdbx_seq_one_letter_code
_entity_poly.pdbx_strand_id
1 'polypeptide(L)'
;MSSSEVPKRDPNTDPYRSIGFIQNPDGSVTRVGEFLPACPASSDPASLLPVLSKDIPINQENNTWARVYLPRQSESADASGDKLPIVVYYHGGGFVTCTAATTYFHNLCFEITSEIPAVIVSVEYRRAPEHRLPAAYDDCMEALHWVRTTSDEWLTRYADYSKCFLMAVAPGGI
;
A
#
# COMPACT_ATOMS: atom_id res chain seq x y z
N MET A 1 -10.50 -38.13 -0.70
CA MET A 1 -9.56 -37.02 -0.42
C MET A 1 -8.42 -37.16 -1.41
N SER A 2 -8.47 -36.40 -2.52
CA SER A 2 -7.41 -36.44 -3.53
C SER A 2 -6.34 -35.44 -3.13
N SER A 3 -5.14 -35.93 -2.83
CA SER A 3 -3.94 -35.12 -2.59
C SER A 3 -3.54 -34.49 -3.92
N SER A 4 -3.85 -33.21 -4.14
CA SER A 4 -3.25 -32.45 -5.23
C SER A 4 -1.76 -32.27 -4.96
N GLU A 5 -0.91 -33.02 -5.68
CA GLU A 5 0.53 -32.79 -5.67
C GLU A 5 0.81 -31.34 -6.09
N VAL A 6 1.52 -30.60 -5.23
CA VAL A 6 2.05 -29.28 -5.58
C VAL A 6 3.00 -29.47 -6.77
N PRO A 7 2.83 -28.75 -7.88
CA PRO A 7 3.73 -28.86 -9.03
C PRO A 7 5.18 -28.63 -8.57
N LYS A 8 6.06 -29.61 -8.83
CA LYS A 8 7.49 -29.47 -8.53
C LYS A 8 8.05 -28.32 -9.38
N ARG A 9 8.59 -27.30 -8.71
CA ARG A 9 9.23 -26.14 -9.35
C ARG A 9 10.41 -26.63 -10.18
N ASP A 10 10.47 -26.26 -11.47
CA ASP A 10 11.61 -26.60 -12.33
C ASP A 10 12.88 -25.95 -11.76
N PRO A 11 13.90 -26.73 -11.36
CA PRO A 11 15.13 -26.21 -10.77
C PRO A 11 15.93 -25.31 -11.72
N ASN A 12 15.62 -25.30 -13.02
CA ASN A 12 16.26 -24.44 -14.01
C ASN A 12 15.53 -23.09 -14.19
N THR A 13 14.45 -22.83 -13.45
CA THR A 13 13.75 -21.55 -13.52
C THR A 13 14.60 -20.48 -12.85
N ASP A 14 14.99 -19.44 -13.61
CA ASP A 14 15.65 -18.26 -13.05
C ASP A 14 14.77 -17.62 -11.96
N PRO A 15 15.22 -17.63 -10.68
CA PRO A 15 14.42 -17.14 -9.57
C PRO A 15 14.12 -15.66 -9.69
N TYR A 16 15.00 -14.85 -10.29
CA TYR A 16 14.77 -13.42 -10.50
C TYR A 16 13.64 -13.20 -11.49
N ARG A 17 13.62 -13.94 -12.60
CA ARG A 17 12.53 -13.85 -13.58
C ARG A 17 11.18 -14.24 -12.99
N SER A 18 11.15 -15.18 -12.05
CA SER A 18 9.91 -15.60 -11.40
C SER A 18 9.21 -14.49 -10.61
N ILE A 19 9.94 -13.43 -10.26
CA ILE A 19 9.44 -12.25 -9.54
C ILE A 19 9.57 -10.96 -10.37
N GLY A 20 9.74 -11.08 -11.69
CA GLY A 20 9.78 -9.94 -12.61
C GLY A 20 11.11 -9.19 -12.64
N PHE A 21 12.21 -9.82 -12.24
CA PHE A 21 13.54 -9.22 -12.19
C PHE A 21 14.48 -9.78 -13.26
N ILE A 22 15.37 -8.93 -13.76
CA ILE A 22 16.54 -9.31 -14.53
C ILE A 22 17.77 -8.89 -13.73
N GLN A 23 18.63 -9.84 -13.42
CA GLN A 23 19.92 -9.55 -12.80
C GLN A 23 20.87 -8.97 -13.86
N ASN A 24 21.43 -7.80 -13.58
CA ASN A 24 22.39 -7.13 -14.45
C ASN A 24 23.82 -7.63 -14.15
N PRO A 25 24.75 -7.56 -15.12
CA PRO A 25 26.14 -8.02 -14.92
C PRO A 25 26.91 -7.29 -13.80
N ASP A 26 26.50 -6.07 -13.45
CA ASP A 26 27.10 -5.26 -12.38
C ASP A 26 26.55 -5.59 -10.98
N GLY A 27 25.64 -6.57 -10.88
CA GLY A 27 24.99 -6.99 -9.64
C GLY A 27 23.74 -6.17 -9.27
N SER A 28 23.38 -5.14 -10.04
CA SER A 28 22.10 -4.46 -9.91
C SER A 28 20.96 -5.31 -10.49
N VAL A 29 19.72 -4.88 -10.25
CA VAL A 29 18.52 -5.58 -10.74
C VAL A 29 17.67 -4.61 -11.56
N THR A 30 17.28 -5.03 -12.75
CA THR A 30 16.26 -4.35 -13.55
C THR A 30 14.90 -4.96 -13.21
N ARG A 31 13.96 -4.14 -12.72
CA ARG A 31 12.56 -4.55 -12.64
C ARG A 31 11.98 -4.51 -14.06
N VAL A 32 11.60 -5.66 -14.59
CA VAL A 32 10.89 -5.73 -15.86
C VAL A 32 9.55 -5.03 -15.62
N GLY A 33 9.34 -3.88 -16.27
CA GLY A 33 8.25 -2.93 -15.98
C GLY A 33 6.88 -3.59 -15.82
N GLU A 34 6.03 -3.01 -14.97
CA GLU A 34 4.67 -3.47 -14.59
C GLU A 34 4.43 -4.99 -14.68
N PHE A 35 5.37 -5.82 -14.19
CA PHE A 35 5.10 -7.26 -14.04
C PHE A 35 3.80 -7.51 -13.23
N LEU A 36 3.47 -6.56 -12.35
CA LEU A 36 2.18 -6.48 -11.68
C LEU A 36 1.46 -5.20 -12.10
N PRO A 37 0.17 -5.27 -12.46
CA PRO A 37 -0.61 -4.10 -12.82
C PRO A 37 -0.77 -3.16 -11.62
N ALA A 38 -0.81 -1.86 -11.91
CA ALA A 38 -1.15 -0.82 -10.94
C ALA A 38 -2.54 -0.24 -11.24
N CYS A 39 -3.24 0.16 -10.18
CA CYS A 39 -4.52 0.84 -10.29
C CYS A 39 -4.32 2.34 -9.99
N PRO A 40 -4.85 3.26 -10.82
CA PRO A 40 -4.82 4.68 -10.50
C PRO A 40 -5.72 4.99 -9.29
N ALA A 41 -5.41 6.07 -8.58
CA ALA A 41 -6.30 6.59 -7.54
C ALA A 41 -7.58 7.17 -8.16
N SER A 42 -8.68 7.16 -7.41
CA SER A 42 -9.97 7.71 -7.85
C SER A 42 -10.59 8.54 -6.74
N SER A 43 -10.42 9.87 -6.84
CA SER A 43 -10.93 10.85 -5.89
C SER A 43 -12.12 11.64 -6.42
N ASP A 44 -12.67 11.25 -7.57
CA ASP A 44 -13.76 11.97 -8.23
C ASP A 44 -15.04 11.93 -7.35
N PRO A 45 -15.53 13.09 -6.88
CA PRO A 45 -16.76 13.14 -6.10
C PRO A 45 -17.96 12.62 -6.89
N ALA A 46 -17.97 12.73 -8.23
CA ALA A 46 -19.04 12.26 -9.09
C ALA A 46 -19.00 10.74 -9.36
N SER A 47 -17.92 10.06 -8.99
CA SER A 47 -17.81 8.60 -9.10
C SER A 47 -18.88 7.90 -8.24
N LEU A 48 -19.37 6.75 -8.69
CA LEU A 48 -20.31 5.93 -7.91
C LEU A 48 -19.59 4.86 -7.07
N LEU A 49 -18.25 4.91 -7.01
CA LEU A 49 -17.49 3.96 -6.21
C LEU A 49 -17.78 4.13 -4.71
N PRO A 50 -17.94 3.04 -3.94
CA PRO A 50 -18.17 3.09 -2.50
C PRO A 50 -16.97 3.64 -1.71
N VAL A 51 -15.78 3.64 -2.32
CA VAL A 51 -14.53 4.10 -1.70
C VAL A 51 -13.84 5.07 -2.64
N LEU A 52 -13.40 6.18 -2.08
CA LEU A 52 -12.56 7.17 -2.73
C LEU A 52 -11.09 6.90 -2.40
N SER A 53 -10.19 7.22 -3.31
CA SER A 53 -8.75 7.13 -3.08
C SER A 53 -7.97 8.28 -3.68
N LYS A 54 -6.90 8.73 -3.02
CA LYS A 54 -5.96 9.74 -3.54
C LYS A 54 -4.53 9.46 -3.08
N ASP A 55 -3.57 9.90 -3.88
CA ASP A 55 -2.15 9.74 -3.61
C ASP A 55 -1.58 11.04 -3.04
N ILE A 56 -0.86 10.94 -1.93
CA ILE A 56 -0.32 12.09 -1.20
C ILE A 56 1.18 11.91 -0.97
N PRO A 57 2.04 12.83 -1.43
CA PRO A 57 3.47 12.80 -1.13
C PRO A 57 3.73 12.89 0.38
N ILE A 58 4.67 12.08 0.87
CA ILE A 58 5.15 12.11 2.25
C ILE A 58 6.52 12.80 2.28
N ASN A 59 7.49 12.25 1.54
CA ASN A 59 8.84 12.79 1.45
C ASN A 59 9.32 12.77 -0.01
N GLN A 60 9.58 13.95 -0.55
CA GLN A 60 10.00 14.13 -1.94
C GLN A 60 11.44 13.66 -2.20
N GLU A 61 12.33 13.75 -1.20
CA GLU A 61 13.73 13.29 -1.33
C GLU A 61 13.79 11.76 -1.46
N ASN A 62 12.94 11.05 -0.71
CA ASN A 62 12.82 9.60 -0.74
C ASN A 62 11.83 9.09 -1.79
N ASN A 63 11.11 10.01 -2.47
CA ASN A 63 10.01 9.71 -3.38
C ASN A 63 8.95 8.78 -2.76
N THR A 64 8.68 8.97 -1.45
CA THR A 64 7.66 8.21 -0.71
C THR A 64 6.36 8.97 -0.70
N TRP A 65 5.27 8.21 -0.71
CA TRP A 65 3.90 8.74 -0.74
C TRP A 65 2.97 7.72 -0.08
N ALA A 66 1.72 8.10 0.14
CA ALA A 66 0.69 7.16 0.58
C ALA A 66 -0.60 7.33 -0.23
N ARG A 67 -1.27 6.21 -0.46
CA ARG A 67 -2.65 6.20 -0.94
C ARG A 67 -3.58 6.23 0.25
N VAL A 68 -4.41 7.26 0.34
CA VAL A 68 -5.46 7.36 1.34
C VAL A 68 -6.76 6.85 0.74
N TYR A 69 -7.44 5.94 1.45
CA TYR A 69 -8.75 5.41 1.11
C TYR A 69 -9.79 5.92 2.10
N LEU A 70 -10.92 6.41 1.58
CA LEU A 70 -12.01 6.98 2.35
C LEU A 70 -13.34 6.31 1.97
N PRO A 71 -14.11 5.76 2.92
CA PRO A 71 -15.47 5.29 2.63
C PRO A 71 -16.33 6.48 2.22
N ARG A 72 -17.01 6.40 1.07
CA ARG A 72 -17.83 7.51 0.54
C ARG A 72 -18.92 7.97 1.51
N GLN A 73 -19.48 7.05 2.29
CA GLN A 73 -20.51 7.36 3.28
C GLN A 73 -20.04 8.37 4.34
N SER A 74 -18.72 8.49 4.54
CA SER A 74 -18.12 9.46 5.47
C SER A 74 -18.35 10.90 5.05
N GLU A 75 -18.40 11.19 3.74
CA GLU A 75 -18.67 12.54 3.23
C GLU A 75 -20.05 13.06 3.68
N SER A 76 -21.02 12.16 3.85
CA SER A 76 -22.36 12.46 4.37
C SER A 76 -22.42 12.44 5.90
N ALA A 77 -21.54 11.69 6.57
CA ALA A 77 -21.47 11.55 8.02
C ALA A 77 -20.77 12.73 8.72
N ASP A 78 -20.11 13.62 7.97
CA ASP A 78 -19.56 14.88 8.49
C ASP A 78 -20.53 15.68 9.36
N ALA A 79 -21.83 15.55 9.12
CA ALA A 79 -22.87 16.22 9.88
C ALA A 79 -23.08 15.64 11.29
N SER A 80 -22.69 14.37 11.55
CA SER A 80 -22.78 13.76 12.89
C SER A 80 -21.53 14.01 13.75
N GLY A 81 -20.40 14.34 13.12
CA GLY A 81 -19.12 14.57 13.80
C GLY A 81 -18.37 13.29 14.19
N ASP A 82 -18.87 12.11 13.82
CA ASP A 82 -18.23 10.84 14.12
C ASP A 82 -17.06 10.58 13.16
N LYS A 83 -15.84 10.59 13.70
CA LYS A 83 -14.62 10.27 12.95
C LYS A 83 -14.29 8.79 12.97
N LEU A 84 -13.63 8.32 11.92
CA LEU A 84 -13.29 6.92 11.68
C LEU A 84 -11.90 6.55 12.20
N PRO A 85 -11.67 5.32 12.69
CA PRO A 85 -10.32 4.83 12.97
C PRO A 85 -9.41 4.89 11.74
N ILE A 86 -8.10 5.05 11.99
CA ILE A 86 -7.05 5.05 10.97
C ILE A 86 -6.38 3.67 10.94
N VAL A 87 -6.20 3.12 9.75
CA VAL A 87 -5.35 1.97 9.51
C VAL A 87 -4.17 2.40 8.66
N VAL A 88 -2.97 2.38 9.22
CA VAL A 88 -1.73 2.57 8.44
C VAL A 88 -1.31 1.22 7.90
N TYR A 89 -1.34 1.10 6.57
CA TYR A 89 -1.14 -0.15 5.85
C TYR A 89 0.20 -0.17 5.12
N TYR A 90 0.93 -1.27 5.25
CA TYR A 90 2.18 -1.51 4.53
C TYR A 90 2.02 -2.70 3.59
N HIS A 91 2.29 -2.48 2.30
CA HIS A 91 2.13 -3.53 1.30
C HIS A 91 3.20 -4.64 1.45
N GLY A 92 2.91 -5.81 0.88
CA GLY A 92 3.85 -6.93 0.83
C GLY A 92 4.81 -6.83 -0.36
N GLY A 93 5.46 -7.95 -0.70
CA GLY A 93 6.41 -8.03 -1.84
C GLY A 93 7.88 -8.24 -1.43
N GLY A 94 8.13 -8.74 -0.22
CA GLY A 94 9.48 -9.08 0.25
C GLY A 94 10.45 -7.90 0.26
N PHE A 95 9.92 -6.67 0.41
CA PHE A 95 10.63 -5.39 0.27
C PHE A 95 11.23 -5.08 -1.11
N VAL A 96 11.00 -5.92 -2.12
CA VAL A 96 11.64 -5.81 -3.44
C VAL A 96 10.64 -5.55 -4.56
N THR A 97 9.43 -6.10 -4.45
CA THR A 97 8.35 -5.97 -5.43
C THR A 97 7.16 -5.19 -4.89
N CYS A 98 6.17 -4.98 -5.78
CA CYS A 98 4.90 -4.31 -5.51
C CYS A 98 5.05 -2.84 -5.12
N THR A 99 3.90 -2.19 -4.97
CA THR A 99 3.68 -0.78 -4.63
C THR A 99 2.34 -0.67 -3.91
N ALA A 100 2.08 0.44 -3.22
CA ALA A 100 0.78 0.81 -2.68
C ALA A 100 -0.30 0.89 -3.79
N ALA A 101 0.11 1.16 -5.04
CA ALA A 101 -0.78 1.18 -6.21
C ALA A 101 -0.99 -0.19 -6.87
N THR A 102 -0.24 -1.23 -6.50
CA THR A 102 -0.37 -2.57 -7.12
C THR A 102 -1.80 -3.06 -6.97
N THR A 103 -2.44 -3.48 -8.07
CA THR A 103 -3.88 -3.76 -8.13
C THR A 103 -4.37 -4.71 -7.03
N TYR A 104 -3.57 -5.72 -6.68
CA TYR A 104 -3.89 -6.63 -5.57
C TYR A 104 -4.04 -5.89 -4.23
N PHE A 105 -3.07 -5.05 -3.88
CA PHE A 105 -3.11 -4.28 -2.63
C PHE A 105 -4.11 -3.13 -2.69
N HIS A 106 -4.31 -2.54 -3.87
CA HIS A 106 -5.37 -1.55 -4.05
C HIS A 106 -6.74 -2.15 -3.79
N ASN A 107 -7.05 -3.30 -4.40
CA ASN A 107 -8.32 -3.99 -4.22
C ASN A 107 -8.54 -4.43 -2.77
N LEU A 108 -7.49 -4.91 -2.11
CA LEU A 108 -7.56 -5.26 -0.69
C LEU A 108 -7.92 -4.04 0.18
N CYS A 109 -7.22 -2.91 0.01
CA CYS A 109 -7.53 -1.69 0.77
C CYS A 109 -8.93 -1.16 0.44
N PHE A 110 -9.33 -1.24 -0.84
CA PHE A 110 -10.64 -0.84 -1.30
C PHE A 110 -11.75 -1.69 -0.64
N GLU A 111 -11.61 -3.02 -0.65
CA GLU A 111 -12.57 -3.96 -0.06
C GLU A 111 -12.69 -3.74 1.46
N ILE A 112 -11.56 -3.67 2.17
CA ILE A 112 -11.55 -3.39 3.62
C ILE A 112 -12.24 -2.06 3.92
N THR A 113 -11.93 -1.00 3.17
CA THR A 113 -12.55 0.33 3.38
C THR A 113 -14.05 0.34 3.04
N SER A 114 -14.50 -0.55 2.15
CA SER A 114 -15.91 -0.67 1.78
C SER A 114 -16.76 -1.41 2.82
N GLU A 115 -16.14 -2.32 3.58
CA GLU A 115 -16.83 -3.14 4.58
C GLU A 115 -16.63 -2.63 6.01
N ILE A 116 -15.47 -2.03 6.29
CA ILE A 116 -15.08 -1.53 7.60
C ILE A 116 -15.02 0.00 7.54
N PRO A 117 -15.76 0.72 8.41
CA PRO A 117 -15.74 2.17 8.45
C PRO A 117 -14.42 2.68 9.04
N ALA A 118 -13.36 2.68 8.23
CA ALA A 118 -12.02 3.10 8.58
C ALA A 118 -11.38 3.88 7.42
N VAL A 119 -10.50 4.82 7.74
CA VAL A 119 -9.62 5.45 6.75
C VAL A 119 -8.35 4.63 6.66
N ILE A 120 -7.97 4.18 5.45
CA ILE A 120 -6.72 3.44 5.23
C ILE A 120 -5.68 4.36 4.62
N VAL A 121 -4.47 4.37 5.19
CA VAL A 121 -3.29 5.05 4.66
C VAL A 121 -2.29 3.97 4.21
N SER A 122 -2.29 3.64 2.92
CA SER A 122 -1.41 2.63 2.32
C SER A 122 -0.09 3.27 1.88
N VAL A 123 1.01 2.94 2.54
CA VAL A 123 2.31 3.61 2.39
C VAL A 123 3.12 2.99 1.25
N GLU A 124 3.58 3.82 0.32
CA GLU A 124 4.67 3.49 -0.61
C GLU A 124 6.01 3.79 0.05
N TYR A 125 6.72 2.73 0.45
CA TYR A 125 8.05 2.79 1.03
C TYR A 125 9.13 2.43 -0.01
N ARG A 126 10.38 2.82 0.24
CA ARG A 126 11.50 2.49 -0.66
C ARG A 126 11.81 1.00 -0.64
N ARG A 127 12.15 0.47 -1.82
CA ARG A 127 12.36 -0.97 -2.04
C ARG A 127 13.82 -1.31 -2.28
N ALA A 128 14.19 -2.51 -1.86
CA ALA A 128 15.46 -3.13 -2.19
C ALA A 128 15.45 -3.64 -3.65
N PRO A 129 16.63 -3.80 -4.29
CA PRO A 129 17.98 -3.67 -3.72
C PRO A 129 18.54 -2.24 -3.65
N GLU A 130 17.90 -1.25 -4.27
CA GLU A 130 18.36 0.14 -4.32
C GLU A 130 18.38 0.77 -2.92
N HIS A 131 17.36 0.46 -2.13
CA HIS A 131 17.24 0.90 -0.74
C HIS A 131 17.06 -0.34 0.14
N ARG A 132 18.19 -0.93 0.54
CA ARG A 132 18.20 -2.06 1.47
C ARG A 132 17.67 -1.65 2.84
N LEU A 133 17.21 -2.63 3.61
CA LEU A 133 16.87 -2.41 5.01
C LEU A 133 18.06 -1.75 5.74
N PRO A 134 17.82 -0.76 6.61
CA PRO A 134 16.53 -0.43 7.23
C PRO A 134 15.65 0.60 6.50
N ALA A 135 15.97 1.01 5.26
CA ALA A 135 15.28 2.13 4.59
C ALA A 135 13.74 2.07 4.60
N ALA A 136 13.16 0.88 4.35
CA ALA A 136 11.71 0.70 4.40
C ALA A 136 11.14 0.93 5.81
N TYR A 137 11.84 0.53 6.87
CA TYR A 137 11.40 0.79 8.25
C TYR A 137 11.46 2.28 8.57
N ASP A 138 12.50 2.97 8.13
CA ASP A 138 12.64 4.42 8.30
C ASP A 138 11.48 5.15 7.60
N ASP A 139 11.12 4.74 6.38
CA ASP A 139 9.99 5.31 5.63
C ASP A 139 8.65 5.01 6.31
N CYS A 140 8.46 3.79 6.84
CA CYS A 140 7.25 3.42 7.57
C CYS A 140 7.08 4.23 8.86
N MET A 141 8.18 4.51 9.57
CA MET A 141 8.18 5.36 10.76
C MET A 141 7.94 6.82 10.39
N GLU A 142 8.58 7.31 9.32
CA GLU A 142 8.34 8.65 8.77
C GLU A 142 6.85 8.82 8.38
N ALA A 143 6.26 7.82 7.74
CA ALA A 143 4.84 7.83 7.39
C ALA A 143 3.93 7.89 8.63
N LEU A 144 4.27 7.22 9.73
CA LEU A 144 3.52 7.32 10.98
C LEU A 144 3.59 8.71 11.60
N HIS A 145 4.77 9.32 11.58
CA HIS A 145 4.94 10.71 11.99
C HIS A 145 4.14 11.65 11.09
N TRP A 146 4.21 11.44 9.77
CA TRP A 146 3.45 12.20 8.79
C TRP A 146 1.95 12.09 9.02
N VAL A 147 1.40 10.88 9.24
CA VAL A 147 -0.03 10.70 9.56
C VAL A 147 -0.40 11.56 10.76
N ARG A 148 0.40 11.53 11.84
CA ARG A 148 0.11 12.31 13.05
C ARG A 148 0.10 13.83 12.83
N THR A 149 0.88 14.35 11.89
CA THR A 149 1.11 15.80 11.72
C THR A 149 0.56 16.38 10.43
N THR A 150 0.01 15.56 9.54
CA THR A 150 -0.48 15.99 8.24
C THR A 150 -1.68 16.94 8.37
N SER A 151 -1.76 17.88 7.43
CA SER A 151 -2.91 18.78 7.27
C SER A 151 -3.83 18.34 6.13
N ASP A 152 -3.72 17.09 5.67
CA ASP A 152 -4.59 16.58 4.61
C ASP A 152 -6.06 16.66 5.02
N GLU A 153 -6.91 17.13 4.10
CA GLU A 153 -8.33 17.35 4.37
C GLU A 153 -9.03 16.06 4.82
N TRP A 154 -8.77 14.92 4.17
CA TRP A 154 -9.50 13.69 4.49
C TRP A 154 -9.12 13.18 5.88
N LEU A 155 -7.84 13.23 6.20
CA LEU A 155 -7.34 12.76 7.51
C LEU A 155 -7.73 13.73 8.64
N THR A 156 -7.68 15.04 8.42
CA THR A 156 -8.08 16.02 9.45
C THR A 156 -9.59 16.01 9.70
N ARG A 157 -10.40 15.82 8.66
CA ARG A 157 -11.87 15.88 8.73
C ARG A 157 -12.49 14.56 9.18
N TYR A 158 -12.12 13.45 8.54
CA TYR A 158 -12.80 12.16 8.72
C TYR A 158 -12.12 11.21 9.69
N ALA A 159 -10.87 11.44 10.09
CA ALA A 159 -10.10 10.44 10.84
C ALA A 159 -9.95 10.75 12.35
N ASP A 160 -10.12 9.72 13.17
CA ASP A 160 -9.97 9.71 14.62
C ASP A 160 -8.55 9.25 15.00
N TYR A 161 -7.68 10.23 15.27
CA TYR A 161 -6.30 9.99 15.68
C TYR A 161 -6.13 9.26 17.02
N SER A 162 -7.19 9.15 17.83
CA SER A 162 -7.15 8.34 19.06
C SER A 162 -7.25 6.83 18.79
N LYS A 163 -7.65 6.44 17.57
CA LYS A 163 -7.84 5.05 17.14
C LYS A 163 -7.01 4.77 15.89
N CYS A 164 -5.72 4.47 16.10
CA CYS A 164 -4.79 4.17 15.01
C CYS A 164 -4.29 2.72 15.12
N PHE A 165 -4.34 1.99 14.00
CA PHE A 165 -3.93 0.59 13.89
C PHE A 165 -2.87 0.43 12.80
N LEU A 166 -1.92 -0.48 13.02
CA LEU A 166 -0.95 -0.88 12.00
C LEU A 166 -1.42 -2.18 11.36
N MET A 167 -1.36 -2.26 10.04
CA MET A 167 -1.67 -3.45 9.27
C MET A 167 -0.61 -3.67 8.20
N ALA A 168 -0.28 -4.92 7.92
CA ALA A 168 0.56 -5.28 6.80
C ALA A 168 0.14 -6.63 6.25
N VAL A 169 0.25 -6.80 4.93
CA VAL A 169 0.24 -8.14 4.33
C VAL A 169 1.68 -8.56 4.14
N ALA A 170 2.01 -9.70 4.76
CA ALA A 170 3.38 -10.17 4.94
C ALA A 170 4.25 -9.94 3.70
N PRO A 171 5.37 -9.19 3.82
CA PRO A 171 6.43 -9.21 2.82
C PRO A 171 7.18 -10.55 2.92
N GLY A 172 6.51 -11.67 2.65
CA GLY A 172 7.09 -13.00 2.86
C GLY A 172 7.56 -13.22 4.30
N GLY A 173 6.61 -13.43 5.23
CA GLY A 173 6.87 -13.94 6.58
C GLY A 173 7.89 -13.13 7.40
N ILE A 174 7.45 -12.03 8.01
CA ILE A 174 8.20 -11.33 9.05
C ILE A 174 7.21 -10.71 10.04
#